data_AF-J5E6T4-F1
#
_entry.id   AF-J5E6T4-F1
#
_cell.length_a   1.000
_cell.length_b   1.000
_cell.length_c   1.000
_cell.angle_alpha   90.00
_cell.angle_beta   90.00
_cell.angle_gamma   90.00
#
_symmetry.space_group_name_H-M   'P 1'
#
loop_
_entity.id
_entity.type
_entity.pdbx_description
1 polymer ?
#
loop_
_entity_poly.entity_id
_entity_poly.type
_entity_poly.pdbx_seq_one_letter_code
_entity_poly.pdbx_strand_id
1 'polypeptide(L)'
;MSEQTDAVADDAAPAAPHEPHIQILKGEPTAEEVAALVAVLGCAGGAPEPEQPERTRWGLPVDRLRFAMTNYQRLTFQQMTHMRH
;
A
#
# COMPACT_ATOMS: atom_id res chain seq x y z
N MET A 1 -38.69 -6.66 33.05
CA MET A 1 -38.53 -7.50 31.86
C MET A 1 -37.04 -7.63 31.63
N SER A 2 -36.48 -8.80 31.95
CA SER A 2 -35.05 -9.10 31.86
C SER A 2 -34.82 -9.83 30.55
N GLU A 3 -34.18 -9.16 29.60
CA GLU A 3 -33.68 -9.73 28.34
C GLU A 3 -32.53 -8.82 27.92
N GLN A 4 -31.41 -9.24 27.39
CA GLN A 4 -30.79 -10.54 27.15
C GLN A 4 -29.36 -10.12 26.81
N THR A 5 -28.39 -10.70 27.50
CA THR A 5 -26.98 -10.58 27.15
C THR A 5 -26.75 -11.09 25.73
N ASP A 6 -26.14 -10.28 24.86
CA ASP A 6 -25.31 -10.83 23.80
C ASP A 6 -23.97 -10.09 23.83
N ALA A 7 -23.06 -10.68 24.60
CA ALA A 7 -21.66 -10.38 24.55
C ALA A 7 -21.19 -10.84 23.17
N VAL A 8 -20.92 -9.88 22.27
CA VAL A 8 -20.16 -10.17 21.06
C VAL A 8 -18.77 -10.56 21.52
N ALA A 9 -18.58 -11.87 21.62
CA ALA A 9 -17.32 -12.50 21.90
C ALA A 9 -16.31 -12.01 20.87
N ASP A 10 -15.32 -11.29 21.38
CA ASP A 10 -14.05 -10.99 20.76
C ASP A 10 -13.35 -12.34 20.49
N ASP A 11 -13.70 -13.01 19.39
CA ASP A 11 -12.92 -14.12 18.85
C ASP A 11 -11.86 -13.56 17.89
N ALA A 12 -11.03 -12.66 18.40
CA ALA A 12 -9.71 -12.42 17.86
C ALA A 12 -8.82 -13.59 18.30
N ALA A 13 -9.04 -14.76 17.69
CA ALA A 13 -8.11 -15.86 17.78
C ALA A 13 -6.70 -15.30 17.52
N PRO A 14 -5.70 -15.57 18.37
CA PRO A 14 -4.36 -15.05 18.17
C PRO A 14 -3.88 -15.54 16.80
N ALA A 15 -3.66 -14.61 15.88
CA ALA A 15 -3.11 -14.90 14.57
C ALA A 15 -1.82 -15.71 14.81
N ALA A 16 -1.83 -16.98 14.39
CA ALA A 16 -0.69 -17.84 14.53
C ALA A 16 0.53 -17.11 13.93
N PRO A 17 1.68 -17.09 14.63
CA PRO A 17 2.86 -16.40 14.12
C PRO A 17 3.19 -16.99 12.75
N HIS A 18 3.16 -16.13 11.73
CA HIS A 18 3.49 -16.53 10.36
C HIS A 18 4.92 -17.06 10.34
N GLU A 19 5.09 -18.31 9.91
CA GLU A 19 6.42 -18.91 9.78
C GLU A 19 7.22 -18.15 8.72
N PRO A 20 8.51 -17.83 8.95
CA PRO A 20 9.33 -17.14 7.96
C PRO A 20 9.48 -17.99 6.70
N HIS A 21 8.95 -17.49 5.58
CA HIS A 21 9.03 -18.16 4.27
C HIS A 21 10.43 -18.11 3.64
N ILE A 22 11.37 -17.39 4.24
CA ILE A 22 12.75 -17.21 3.74
C ILE A 22 13.71 -17.70 4.82
N GLN A 23 14.61 -18.61 4.43
CA GLN A 23 15.64 -19.15 5.30
C GLN A 23 17.02 -18.61 4.88
N ILE A 24 17.80 -18.11 5.84
CA ILE A 24 19.18 -17.66 5.60
C ILE A 24 20.10 -18.88 5.69
N LEU A 25 20.64 -19.31 4.55
CA LEU A 25 21.51 -20.49 4.48
C LEU A 25 22.95 -20.19 4.89
N LYS A 26 23.45 -19.00 4.52
CA LYS A 26 24.81 -18.54 4.81
C LYS A 26 24.74 -17.08 5.23
N GLY A 27 25.05 -16.80 6.50
CA GLY A 27 25.15 -15.45 7.04
C GLY A 27 26.55 -14.87 6.87
N GLU A 28 26.69 -13.57 7.15
CA GLU A 28 27.96 -12.84 7.25
C GLU A 28 28.79 -12.85 5.94
N PRO A 29 28.34 -12.15 4.89
CA PRO A 29 29.11 -12.02 3.65
C PRO A 29 30.41 -11.26 3.91
N THR A 30 31.48 -11.61 3.18
CA THR A 30 32.74 -10.86 3.28
C THR A 30 32.64 -9.50 2.57
N ALA A 31 33.56 -8.58 2.87
CA ALA A 31 33.60 -7.26 2.25
C ALA A 31 33.73 -7.35 0.71
N GLU A 32 34.46 -8.36 0.22
CA GLU A 32 34.63 -8.63 -1.21
C GLU A 32 33.32 -9.09 -1.87
N GLU A 33 32.57 -9.99 -1.23
CA GLU A 33 31.27 -10.47 -1.74
C GLU A 33 30.25 -9.32 -1.82
N VAL A 34 30.24 -8.44 -0.81
CA VAL A 34 29.41 -7.23 -0.81
C VAL A 34 29.81 -6.28 -1.93
N ALA A 35 31.11 -6.02 -2.11
CA ALA A 35 31.61 -5.15 -3.16
C ALA A 35 31.26 -5.68 -4.56
N ALA A 36 31.38 -6.99 -4.78
CA ALA A 36 31.00 -7.64 -6.04
C ALA A 36 29.51 -7.47 -6.33
N LEU A 37 28.63 -7.66 -5.33
CA LEU A 37 27.19 -7.49 -5.49
C LEU A 37 26.83 -6.04 -5.85
N VAL A 38 27.41 -5.07 -5.14
CA VAL A 38 27.19 -3.64 -5.40
C VAL A 38 27.67 -3.25 -6.79
N ALA A 39 28.81 -3.76 -7.24
CA ALA A 39 29.32 -3.49 -8.58
C ALA A 39 28.36 -3.99 -9.67
N VAL A 40 27.83 -5.21 -9.53
CA VAL A 40 26.88 -5.79 -10.49
C VAL A 40 25.56 -4.99 -10.51
N LEU A 41 25.00 -4.66 -9.34
CA LEU A 41 23.77 -3.88 -9.26
C LEU A 41 23.95 -2.45 -9.76
N GLY A 42 25.11 -1.83 -9.48
CA GLY A 42 25.45 -0.49 -9.96
C GLY A 42 25.55 -0.41 -11.48
N CYS A 43 26.09 -1.45 -12.13
CA CYS A 43 26.11 -1.55 -13.59
C CYS A 43 24.70 -1.65 -14.21
N ALA A 44 23.72 -2.20 -13.49
CA ALA A 44 22.35 -2.32 -13.96
C ALA A 44 21.51 -1.02 -13.78
N GLY A 45 22.03 -0.03 -13.05
CA GLY A 45 21.29 1.18 -12.65
C GLY A 45 21.12 2.25 -13.73
N GLY A 46 21.66 2.05 -14.94
CA GLY A 46 21.53 2.99 -16.06
C GLY A 46 20.22 2.83 -16.82
N ALA A 47 19.07 2.95 -16.16
CA ALA A 47 17.80 3.05 -16.87
C ALA A 47 17.69 4.46 -17.50
N PRO A 48 17.18 4.58 -18.73
CA PRO A 48 16.84 5.89 -19.29
C PRO A 48 15.86 6.62 -18.37
N GLU A 49 15.88 7.96 -18.39
CA GLU A 49 14.96 8.79 -17.61
C GLU A 49 13.53 8.22 -17.74
N PRO A 50 12.88 7.87 -16.62
CA PRO A 50 11.54 7.30 -16.68
C PRO A 50 10.63 8.24 -17.46
N GLU A 51 9.91 7.70 -18.44
CA GLU A 51 8.92 8.47 -19.19
C GLU A 51 7.95 9.12 -18.21
N GLN A 52 7.51 10.34 -18.52
CA GLN A 52 6.58 11.05 -17.65
C GLN A 52 5.39 10.12 -17.37
N PRO A 53 5.07 9.87 -16.09
CA PRO A 53 4.00 8.95 -15.75
C PRO A 53 2.73 9.42 -16.45
N GLU A 54 2.05 8.50 -17.13
CA GLU A 54 0.75 8.77 -17.72
C GLU A 54 -0.14 9.41 -16.65
N ARG A 55 -1.01 10.36 -17.05
CA ARG A 55 -1.96 10.98 -16.11
C ARG A 55 -2.93 9.93 -15.60
N THR A 56 -2.53 9.23 -14.54
CA THR A 56 -3.38 8.24 -13.89
C THR A 56 -4.47 8.96 -13.12
N ARG A 57 -5.68 8.40 -13.15
CA ARG A 57 -6.79 8.85 -12.29
C ARG A 57 -6.68 8.28 -10.88
N TRP A 58 -5.61 7.55 -10.57
CA TRP A 58 -5.37 6.95 -9.27
C TRP A 58 -4.78 8.00 -8.32
N GLY A 59 -5.40 8.16 -7.15
CA GLY A 59 -4.90 9.10 -6.15
C GLY A 59 -5.31 10.54 -6.43
N LEU A 60 -6.34 10.76 -7.24
CA LEU A 60 -6.97 12.06 -7.35
C LEU A 60 -7.44 12.51 -5.95
N PRO A 61 -7.45 13.81 -5.64
CA PRO A 61 -7.95 14.30 -4.35
C PRO A 61 -9.35 13.80 -4.01
N VAL A 62 -10.18 13.52 -5.03
CA VAL A 62 -11.52 12.94 -4.87
C VAL A 62 -11.51 11.51 -4.32
N ASP A 63 -10.49 10.71 -4.62
CA ASP A 63 -10.37 9.33 -4.15
C ASP A 63 -10.06 9.26 -2.65
N ARG A 64 -9.39 10.31 -2.12
CA ARG A 64 -9.11 10.44 -0.69
C ARG A 64 -10.37 10.81 0.12
N LEU A 65 -11.43 11.27 -0.55
CA LEU A 65 -12.65 11.69 0.11
C LEU A 65 -13.55 10.47 0.36
N ARG A 66 -13.44 9.89 1.56
CA ARG A 66 -14.38 8.89 2.09
C ARG A 66 -15.69 9.54 2.53
N PHE A 67 -16.41 10.18 1.61
CA PHE A 67 -17.78 10.62 1.87
C PHE A 67 -18.75 9.43 1.89
N ALA A 68 -19.69 9.42 2.84
CA ALA A 68 -20.83 8.51 2.77
C ALA A 68 -21.66 8.81 1.51
N MET A 69 -22.28 7.80 0.88
CA MET A 69 -23.05 7.96 -0.38
C MET A 69 -24.19 8.97 -0.25
N THR A 70 -24.72 9.19 0.95
CA THR A 70 -25.76 10.17 1.27
C THR A 70 -25.25 11.60 1.42
N ASN A 71 -23.93 11.83 1.36
CA ASN A 71 -23.37 13.15 1.55
C ASN A 71 -23.38 13.95 0.24
N TYR A 72 -24.26 14.96 0.18
CA TYR A 72 -24.41 15.89 -0.94
C TYR A 72 -23.11 16.64 -1.31
N GLN A 73 -22.15 16.76 -0.38
CA GLN A 73 -20.83 17.34 -0.66
C GLN A 73 -20.08 16.55 -1.76
N ARG A 74 -20.19 15.21 -1.81
CA ARG A 74 -19.57 14.41 -2.87
C ARG A 74 -20.13 14.74 -4.26
N LEU A 75 -21.46 14.85 -4.35
CA LEU A 75 -22.15 15.16 -5.61
C LEU A 75 -21.70 16.51 -6.16
N THR A 76 -21.64 17.52 -5.30
CA THR A 76 -21.23 18.88 -5.68
C THR A 76 -19.76 18.92 -6.14
N PHE A 77 -18.84 18.27 -5.41
CA PHE A 77 -17.42 18.25 -5.80
C PHE A 77 -17.15 17.49 -7.09
N GLN A 78 -17.86 16.38 -7.34
CA GLN A 78 -17.75 15.65 -8.60
C GLN A 78 -18.23 16.51 -9.78
N GLN A 79 -19.39 17.16 -9.65
CA GLN A 79 -19.91 18.05 -10.69
C GLN A 79 -18.95 19.21 -10.97
N MET A 80 -18.40 19.86 -9.93
CA MET A 80 -17.41 20.93 -10.11
C MET A 80 -16.12 20.47 -10.80
N THR A 81 -15.68 19.22 -10.56
CA THR A 81 -14.49 18.67 -11.23
C THR A 81 -14.72 18.51 -12.74
N HIS A 82 -15.95 18.15 -13.16
CA HIS A 82 -16.30 18.01 -14.57
C HIS A 82 -16.67 19.33 -15.25
N MET A 83 -17.05 20.37 -14.51
CA MET A 83 -17.39 21.70 -15.05
C MET A 83 -16.18 22.62 -15.25
N ARG A 84 -14.98 22.22 -14.81
CA ARG A 84 -13.77 23.05 -14.82
C ARG A 84 -12.84 22.74 -16.00
N HIS A 85 -13.45 22.47 -17.15
CA HIS A 85 -12.81 22.34 -18.47
C HIS A 85 -13.39 23.36 -19.44
#